data_AF-A0A1Y1LPL4-F1
#
_entry.id   AF-A0A1Y1LPL4-F1
#
_cell.length_a   1.000
_cell.length_b   1.000
_cell.length_c   1.000
_cell.angle_alpha   90.00
_cell.angle_beta   90.00
_cell.angle_gamma   90.00
#
_symmetry.space_group_name_H-M   'P 1'
#
loop_
_entity.id
_entity.type
_entity.pdbx_description
1 polymer ?
#
loop_
_entity_poly.entity_id
_entity_poly.type
_entity_poly.pdbx_seq_one_letter_code
_entity_poly.pdbx_strand_id
1 'polypeptide(L)'
;KKGISMEFTIPYTPEQNGVAERMNRTILDKARAMRLGSNLPKNMWNEIVQTAVYLINRSPTSAVENKTPAEMWYNEKPDVSKLRTFGCIAYLHVPAEKRKKLDPKCQKLIMIGY
;
A
#
# COMPACT_ATOMS: atom_id res chain seq x y z
N LYS A 1 10.54 23.92 20.72
CA LYS A 1 10.85 22.47 20.60
C LYS A 1 9.53 21.71 20.43
N LYS A 2 9.40 20.79 19.46
CA LYS A 2 8.13 20.10 19.12
C LYS A 2 7.71 18.98 20.11
N GLY A 3 8.29 18.89 21.31
CA GLY A 3 7.96 17.86 22.30
C GLY A 3 8.37 16.43 21.92
N ILE A 4 9.24 16.24 20.92
CA ILE A 4 9.71 14.93 20.47
C ILE A 4 11.08 14.63 21.10
N SER A 5 11.20 13.49 21.77
CA SER A 5 12.46 12.93 22.25
C SER A 5 13.04 12.01 21.19
N MET A 6 14.27 12.28 20.75
CA MET A 6 14.97 11.43 19.80
C MET A 6 15.90 10.49 20.56
N GLU A 7 15.68 9.20 20.40
CA GLU A 7 16.57 8.15 20.91
C GLU A 7 17.33 7.57 19.72
N PHE A 8 18.66 7.63 19.78
CA PHE A 8 19.53 7.11 18.73
C PHE A 8 19.97 5.70 19.08
N THR A 9 20.00 4.82 18.08
CA THR A 9 20.57 3.48 18.24
C THR A 9 22.09 3.57 18.38
N ILE A 10 22.65 2.67 19.17
CA ILE A 10 24.10 2.56 19.32
C ILE A 10 24.68 2.04 17.99
N PRO A 11 25.78 2.64 17.48
CA PRO A 11 26.45 2.11 16.31
C PRO A 11 26.79 0.62 16.50
N TYR A 12 26.53 -0.18 15.46
CA TYR A 12 26.79 -1.63 15.44
C TYR A 12 25.88 -2.49 16.35
N THR A 13 24.74 -1.96 16.82
CA THR A 13 23.73 -2.73 17.58
C THR A 13 22.41 -2.86 16.79
N PRO A 14 22.37 -3.67 15.72
CA PRO A 14 21.17 -3.82 14.88
C PRO A 14 19.96 -4.37 15.64
N GLU A 15 20.17 -5.05 16.77
CA GLU A 15 19.12 -5.60 17.62
C GLU A 15 18.15 -4.51 18.12
N GLN A 16 18.65 -3.29 18.34
CA GLN A 16 17.83 -2.15 18.78
C GLN A 16 16.86 -1.67 17.69
N ASN A 17 17.12 -1.98 16.42
CA ASN A 17 16.28 -1.57 15.28
C ASN A 17 15.52 -2.76 14.64
N GLY A 18 15.56 -3.94 15.28
CA GLY A 18 15.07 -5.18 14.68
C GLY A 18 13.58 -5.14 14.28
N VAL A 19 12.76 -4.35 14.98
CA VAL A 19 11.34 -4.17 14.63
C VAL A 19 11.19 -3.45 13.29
N ALA A 20 11.92 -2.34 13.09
CA ALA A 20 11.87 -1.58 11.85
C ALA A 20 12.46 -2.39 10.69
N GLU A 21 13.57 -3.09 10.91
CA GLU A 21 14.20 -3.93 9.90
C GLU A 21 13.29 -5.08 9.44
N ARG A 22 12.61 -5.75 10.39
CA ARG A 22 11.64 -6.81 10.09
C ARG A 22 10.46 -6.25 9.30
N MET A 23 9.96 -5.07 9.64
CA MET A 23 8.87 -4.43 8.90
C MET A 23 9.32 -4.03 7.48
N ASN A 24 10.51 -3.44 7.32
CA ASN A 24 11.06 -3.09 6.02
C ASN A 24 11.17 -4.30 5.09
N ARG A 25 11.66 -5.44 5.60
CA ARG A 25 11.69 -6.70 4.86
C ARG A 25 10.28 -7.14 4.43
N THR A 26 9.31 -7.10 5.36
CA THR A 26 7.92 -7.49 5.11
C THR A 26 7.27 -6.64 4.02
N ILE A 27 7.48 -5.32 4.05
CA ILE A 27 6.98 -4.37 3.04
C ILE A 27 7.58 -4.70 1.67
N LEU A 28 8.91 -4.87 1.59
CA LEU A 28 9.60 -5.14 0.33
C LEU A 28 9.24 -6.49 -0.27
N ASP A 29 9.07 -7.53 0.55
CA ASP A 29 8.69 -8.86 0.07
C ASP A 29 7.25 -8.86 -0.47
N LYS A 30 6.31 -8.20 0.21
CA LYS A 30 4.93 -8.02 -0.30
C LYS A 30 4.91 -7.18 -1.57
N ALA A 31 5.63 -6.07 -1.61
CA ALA A 31 5.75 -5.24 -2.81
C ALA A 31 6.34 -6.03 -4.00
N ARG A 32 7.36 -6.85 -3.76
CA ARG A 32 7.96 -7.72 -4.79
C ARG A 32 6.96 -8.74 -5.33
N ALA A 33 6.22 -9.40 -4.44
CA ALA A 33 5.19 -10.37 -4.82
C ALA A 33 4.05 -9.71 -5.63
N MET A 34 3.54 -8.57 -5.17
CA MET A 34 2.51 -7.81 -5.87
C MET A 34 2.95 -7.39 -7.27
N ARG A 35 4.16 -6.85 -7.42
CA ARG A 35 4.72 -6.45 -8.72
C ARG A 35 4.83 -7.61 -9.69
N LEU A 36 5.34 -8.75 -9.22
CA LEU A 36 5.52 -9.95 -10.04
C LEU A 36 4.15 -10.53 -10.47
N GLY A 37 3.17 -10.54 -9.57
CA GLY A 37 1.82 -11.02 -9.85
C GLY A 37 1.04 -10.16 -10.84
N SER A 38 1.29 -8.84 -10.89
CA SER A 38 0.61 -7.92 -11.81
C SER A 38 1.42 -7.57 -13.06
N ASN A 39 2.63 -8.11 -13.21
CA ASN A 39 3.57 -7.81 -14.29
C ASN A 39 3.84 -6.29 -14.49
N LEU A 40 3.83 -5.53 -13.39
CA LEU A 40 4.08 -4.08 -13.45
C LEU A 40 5.59 -3.76 -13.58
N PRO A 41 5.92 -2.68 -14.30
CA PRO A 41 7.30 -2.25 -14.47
C PRO A 41 7.91 -1.75 -13.15
N LYS A 42 9.23 -1.89 -13.00
CA LYS A 42 9.95 -1.55 -11.76
C LYS A 42 9.92 -0.06 -11.42
N ASN A 43 9.71 0.82 -12.41
CA ASN A 43 9.61 2.26 -12.20
C ASN A 43 8.41 2.68 -11.32
N MET A 44 7.39 1.82 -11.17
CA MET A 44 6.22 2.06 -10.33
C MET A 44 6.40 1.58 -8.88
N TRP A 45 7.64 1.35 -8.45
CA TRP A 45 7.94 0.78 -7.13
C TRP A 45 7.33 1.60 -5.97
N ASN A 46 7.24 2.92 -6.11
CA ASN A 46 6.67 3.80 -5.09
C ASN A 46 5.18 3.48 -4.83
N GLU A 47 4.37 3.34 -5.88
CA GLU A 47 2.95 3.02 -5.78
C GLU A 47 2.73 1.59 -5.27
N ILE A 48 3.56 0.66 -5.74
CA ILE A 48 3.51 -0.74 -5.28
C ILE A 48 3.81 -0.82 -3.78
N VAL A 49 4.84 -0.11 -3.30
CA VAL A 49 5.22 -0.08 -1.88
C VAL A 49 4.15 0.60 -1.04
N GLN A 50 3.61 1.74 -1.48
CA GLN A 50 2.51 2.40 -0.77
C GLN A 50 1.29 1.49 -0.61
N THR A 51 0.93 0.77 -1.67
CA THR A 51 -0.19 -0.17 -1.63
C THR A 51 0.09 -1.36 -0.72
N ALA A 52 1.32 -1.87 -0.73
CA ALA A 52 1.73 -2.93 0.20
C ALA A 52 1.56 -2.47 1.65
N VAL A 53 2.00 -1.26 1.99
CA VAL A 53 1.83 -0.67 3.34
C VAL A 53 0.34 -0.48 3.67
N TYR A 54 -0.45 0.03 2.73
CA TYR A 54 -1.88 0.22 2.90
C TYR A 54 -2.59 -1.09 3.28
N LEU A 55 -2.25 -2.18 2.58
CA LEU A 55 -2.78 -3.52 2.81
C LEU A 55 -2.27 -4.13 4.12
N ILE A 56 -0.98 -3.98 4.45
CA ILE A 56 -0.40 -4.46 5.71
C ILE A 56 -1.14 -3.84 6.90
N ASN A 57 -1.37 -2.52 6.87
CA ASN A 57 -2.03 -1.82 7.97
C ASN A 57 -3.52 -2.19 8.13
N ARG A 58 -4.14 -2.77 7.10
CA ARG A 58 -5.54 -3.22 7.10
C ARG A 58 -5.68 -4.74 7.15
N SER A 59 -4.57 -5.45 7.28
CA SER A 59 -4.55 -6.90 7.45
C SER A 59 -4.46 -7.25 8.95
N PRO A 60 -5.06 -8.36 9.38
CA PRO A 60 -4.83 -8.90 10.71
C PRO A 60 -3.33 -9.18 10.93
N THR A 61 -2.85 -8.95 12.14
CA THR A 61 -1.46 -9.25 12.54
C THR A 61 -1.46 -9.92 13.91
N SER A 62 -0.54 -10.85 14.15
CA SER A 62 -0.42 -11.51 15.45
C SER A 62 0.00 -10.57 16.57
N ALA A 63 0.54 -9.39 16.24
CA ALA A 63 0.91 -8.36 17.21
C ALA A 63 -0.30 -7.62 17.80
N VAL A 64 -1.47 -7.72 17.16
CA VAL A 64 -2.69 -7.01 17.58
C VAL A 64 -3.85 -8.00 17.55
N GLU A 65 -4.34 -8.35 18.72
CA GLU A 65 -5.41 -9.35 18.86
C GLU A 65 -6.74 -8.83 18.29
N ASN A 66 -7.31 -9.57 17.33
CA ASN A 66 -8.62 -9.34 16.73
C ASN A 66 -8.86 -7.93 16.15
N LYS A 67 -7.79 -7.16 15.88
CA LYS A 67 -7.86 -5.83 15.28
C LYS A 67 -6.76 -5.64 14.24
N THR A 68 -6.97 -4.68 13.33
CA THR A 68 -5.93 -4.27 12.37
C THR A 68 -5.07 -3.13 12.93
N PRO A 69 -3.81 -2.96 12.46
CA PRO A 69 -2.99 -1.81 12.84
C PRO A 69 -3.69 -0.46 12.57
N ALA A 70 -4.43 -0.34 11.47
CA ALA A 70 -5.22 0.85 11.15
C ALA A 70 -6.35 1.09 12.17
N GLU A 71 -7.03 0.04 12.63
CA GLU A 71 -8.03 0.14 13.70
C GLU A 71 -7.44 0.66 14.98
N MET A 72 -6.28 0.15 15.37
CA MET A 72 -5.60 0.60 16.59
C MET A 72 -5.10 2.04 16.49
N TRP A 73 -4.69 2.47 15.30
CA TRP A 73 -4.16 3.81 15.08
C TRP A 73 -5.25 4.88 14.99
N TYR A 74 -6.32 4.60 14.25
CA TYR A 74 -7.41 5.56 14.00
C TYR A 74 -8.62 5.37 14.93
N ASN A 75 -8.65 4.32 15.74
CA ASN A 75 -9.81 3.91 16.54
C ASN A 75 -11.09 3.68 15.72
N GLU A 76 -10.94 3.34 14.43
CA GLU A 76 -12.04 3.12 13.49
C GLU A 76 -11.79 1.87 12.63
N LYS A 77 -12.82 1.07 12.40
CA LYS A 77 -12.76 -0.09 11.50
C LYS A 77 -12.52 0.34 10.06
N PRO A 78 -11.44 -0.13 9.38
CA PRO A 78 -11.19 0.23 8.01
C PRO A 78 -12.28 -0.35 7.13
N ASP A 79 -12.83 0.50 6.27
CA ASP A 79 -13.77 0.08 5.24
C ASP A 79 -13.03 -0.75 4.17
N VAL A 80 -13.25 -2.06 4.20
CA VAL A 80 -12.68 -3.02 3.25
C VAL A 80 -13.46 -3.12 1.94
N SER A 81 -14.63 -2.48 1.82
CA SER A 81 -15.46 -2.54 0.60
C SER A 81 -14.77 -1.92 -0.63
N LYS A 82 -13.81 -1.03 -0.37
CA LYS A 82 -12.99 -0.35 -1.37
C LYS A 82 -11.83 -1.21 -1.87
N LEU A 83 -11.53 -2.34 -1.22
CA LEU A 83 -10.45 -3.22 -1.61
C LEU A 83 -10.78 -3.92 -2.95
N ARG A 84 -9.81 -3.91 -3.84
CA ARG A 84 -9.83 -4.49 -5.19
C ARG A 84 -8.51 -5.19 -5.44
N THR A 85 -8.50 -6.29 -6.17
CA THR A 85 -7.26 -7.02 -6.46
C THR A 85 -6.23 -6.09 -7.10
N PHE A 86 -5.04 -6.00 -6.51
CA PHE A 86 -3.96 -5.20 -7.07
C PHE A 86 -3.59 -5.71 -8.48
N GLY A 87 -3.41 -4.78 -9.42
CA GLY A 87 -3.15 -5.14 -10.82
C GLY A 87 -4.39 -5.54 -11.62
N CYS A 88 -5.61 -5.45 -11.06
CA CYS A 88 -6.81 -5.72 -11.83
C CYS A 88 -7.04 -4.66 -12.91
N ILE A 89 -7.76 -5.04 -13.97
CA ILE A 89 -8.18 -4.11 -15.01
C ILE A 89 -9.16 -3.09 -14.41
N ALA A 90 -8.90 -1.82 -14.66
CA ALA A 90 -9.78 -0.71 -14.34
C ALA A 90 -10.23 -0.02 -15.64
N TYR A 91 -11.39 0.62 -15.62
CA TYR A 91 -11.89 1.40 -16.75
C TYR A 91 -12.16 2.83 -16.29
N LEU A 92 -11.41 3.78 -16.83
CA LEU A 92 -11.62 5.21 -16.58
C LEU A 92 -12.67 5.74 -17.55
N HIS A 93 -13.75 6.30 -17.03
CA HIS A 93 -14.74 6.98 -17.86
C HIS A 93 -14.15 8.24 -18.48
N VAL A 94 -14.23 8.36 -19.80
CA VAL A 94 -13.83 9.59 -20.51
C VAL A 94 -15.08 10.49 -20.54
N PRO A 95 -15.05 11.77 -20.13
CA PRO A 95 -16.20 12.68 -20.23
C PRO A 95 -16.66 12.92 -21.68
N ALA A 96 -17.92 13.28 -21.88
CA ALA A 96 -18.48 13.49 -23.22
C ALA A 96 -17.80 14.66 -23.98
N GLU A 97 -17.40 15.70 -23.25
CA GLU A 97 -16.67 16.87 -23.77
C GLU A 97 -15.32 16.51 -24.39
N LYS A 98 -14.72 15.39 -23.98
CA LYS A 98 -13.41 14.91 -24.45
C LYS A 98 -13.53 13.84 -25.53
N ARG A 99 -14.74 13.57 -26.04
CA ARG A 99 -15.04 12.50 -27.01
C ARG A 99 -15.66 13.08 -28.27
N LYS A 100 -15.26 12.56 -29.43
CA LYS A 100 -15.94 12.73 -30.72
C LYS A 100 -16.93 11.59 -30.96
N LYS A 101 -17.76 11.72 -32.00
CA LYS A 101 -18.74 10.70 -32.37
C LYS A 101 -18.02 9.38 -32.67
N LEU A 102 -18.50 8.29 -32.04
CA LEU A 102 -17.94 6.93 -32.07
C LEU A 102 -16.63 6.71 -31.29
N ASP A 103 -16.10 7.70 -30.57
CA ASP A 103 -14.94 7.49 -29.71
C ASP A 103 -15.26 6.56 -28.52
N PRO A 104 -14.27 5.79 -28.03
CA PRO A 104 -14.45 4.93 -26.86
C PRO A 104 -14.87 5.74 -25.63
N LYS A 105 -15.86 5.22 -24.88
CA LYS A 105 -16.39 5.85 -23.66
C LYS A 105 -15.50 5.66 -22.43
N CYS A 106 -14.55 4.73 -22.49
CA CYS A 106 -13.64 4.43 -21.40
C CYS A 106 -12.24 4.08 -21.87
N GLN A 107 -11.27 4.32 -21.01
CA GLN A 107 -9.89 3.92 -21.19
C GLN A 107 -9.57 2.76 -20.25
N LYS A 108 -8.97 1.70 -20.81
CA LYS A 108 -8.47 0.56 -20.03
C LYS A 108 -7.22 0.97 -19.26
N LEU A 109 -7.21 0.70 -17.96
CA LEU A 109 -6.13 0.99 -17.01
C LEU A 109 -5.89 -0.23 -16.11
N ILE A 110 -4.92 -0.09 -15.21
CA ILE A 110 -4.59 -1.06 -14.16
C ILE A 110 -4.77 -0.38 -12.80
N MET A 111 -5.33 -1.09 -11.82
CA MET A 111 -5.46 -0.61 -10.43
C MET A 111 -4.13 -0.81 -9.68
N ILE A 112 -3.56 0.28 -9.17
CA ILE A 112 -2.19 0.29 -8.62
C ILE A 112 -2.15 0.82 -7.17
N GLY A 113 -3.28 1.15 -6.56
CA GLY A 113 -3.32 1.58 -5.15
C GLY A 113 -4.71 2.02 -4.69
N TYR A 114 -4.82 2.47 -3.44
CA TYR A 114 -6.06 2.87 -2.77
C TYR A 114 -5.98 4.25 -2.16
#